data_AF-A0A949H7G0-F1
#
_entry.id   AF-A0A949H7G0-F1
#
_cell.length_a   1.000
_cell.length_b   1.000
_cell.length_c   1.000
_cell.angle_alpha   90.00
_cell.angle_beta   90.00
_cell.angle_gamma   90.00
#
_symmetry.space_group_name_H-M   'P 1'
#
loop_
_entity.id
_entity.type
_entity.pdbx_description
1 polymer ?
#
loop_
_entity_poly.entity_id
_entity_poly.type
_entity_poly.pdbx_seq_one_letter_code
_entity_poly.pdbx_strand_id
1 'polypeptide(L)'
;MNFDTPTQQRAYHRVKQWMVEIAASAEVGMEFELDDEAPIFGVSYGSAYVELEVAPFSWESDGGAEEQDALLIISASVVAGATVDAECARFLLQKNESLAIGAFSLGVDDEIILSTTIPFSYCEDSEELETYVVMICDTADSLDDEIIRRWGGQRACDP
;
A
#
# COMPACT_ATOMS: atom_id res chain seq x y z
N MET A 1 0.56 15.99 13.02
CA MET A 1 -0.03 15.83 11.66
C MET A 1 -0.47 17.15 11.04
N ASN A 2 0.03 17.46 9.83
CA ASN A 2 -0.44 18.53 8.95
C ASN A 2 -1.03 17.94 7.66
N PHE A 3 -2.00 18.60 7.04
CA PHE A 3 -2.59 18.20 5.75
C PHE A 3 -2.36 19.32 4.72
N ASP A 4 -2.06 18.93 3.48
CA ASP A 4 -1.79 19.86 2.38
C ASP A 4 -3.07 20.40 1.76
N THR A 5 -4.15 19.59 1.76
CA THR A 5 -5.45 20.00 1.23
C THR A 5 -6.62 19.64 2.15
N PRO A 6 -7.73 20.40 2.11
CA PRO A 6 -8.95 20.03 2.81
C PRO A 6 -9.51 18.68 2.38
N THR A 7 -9.29 18.27 1.12
CA THR A 7 -9.76 16.98 0.60
C THR A 7 -8.96 15.81 1.17
N GLN A 8 -7.63 15.93 1.23
CA GLN A 8 -6.77 14.98 1.95
C GLN A 8 -7.18 14.83 3.42
N GLN A 9 -7.44 15.94 4.11
CA GLN A 9 -7.89 15.90 5.51
C GLN A 9 -9.23 15.14 5.66
N ARG A 10 -10.20 15.35 4.76
CA ARG A 10 -11.48 14.62 4.79
C ARG A 10 -11.28 13.14 4.51
N ALA A 11 -10.48 12.80 3.49
CA ALA A 11 -10.13 11.43 3.15
C ALA A 11 -9.48 10.71 4.33
N TYR A 12 -8.47 11.32 4.97
CA TYR A 12 -7.80 10.74 6.14
C TYR A 12 -8.76 10.43 7.28
N HIS A 13 -9.65 11.35 7.64
CA HIS A 13 -10.62 11.10 8.71
C HIS A 13 -11.61 9.99 8.34
N ARG A 14 -11.99 9.89 7.07
CA ARG A 14 -12.89 8.84 6.60
C ARG A 14 -12.20 7.48 6.61
N VAL A 15 -10.99 7.39 6.07
CA VAL A 15 -10.15 6.19 6.12
C VAL A 15 -9.92 5.76 7.57
N LYS A 16 -9.63 6.68 8.48
CA LYS A 16 -9.50 6.38 9.91
C LYS A 16 -10.76 5.73 10.50
N GLN A 17 -11.95 6.17 10.09
CA GLN A 17 -13.19 5.52 10.52
C GLN A 17 -13.30 4.11 9.95
N TRP A 18 -13.00 3.93 8.67
CA TRP A 18 -12.99 2.62 8.02
C TRP A 18 -12.00 1.66 8.67
N MET A 19 -10.78 2.10 9.01
CA MET A 19 -9.81 1.26 9.71
C MET A 19 -10.33 0.77 11.08
N VAL A 20 -11.06 1.61 11.81
CA VAL A 20 -11.71 1.21 13.07
C VAL A 20 -12.82 0.19 12.83
N GLU A 21 -13.61 0.36 11.77
CA GLU A 21 -14.67 -0.58 11.38
C GLU A 21 -14.09 -1.95 10.98
N ILE A 22 -13.04 -1.96 10.16
CA ILE A 22 -12.31 -3.16 9.71
C ILE A 22 -11.73 -3.90 10.92
N ALA A 23 -11.00 -3.21 11.80
CA ALA A 23 -10.40 -3.84 12.99
C ALA A 23 -11.43 -4.34 14.01
N ALA A 24 -12.64 -3.77 14.02
CA ALA A 24 -13.74 -4.26 14.85
C ALA A 24 -14.43 -5.49 14.26
N SER A 25 -14.20 -5.79 12.98
CA SER A 25 -14.70 -7.00 12.32
C SER A 25 -14.00 -8.23 12.88
N ALA A 26 -14.77 -9.13 13.51
CA ALA A 26 -14.23 -10.35 14.12
C ALA A 26 -13.63 -11.35 13.11
N GLU A 27 -13.83 -11.12 11.81
CA GLU A 27 -13.33 -11.96 10.72
C GLU A 27 -11.91 -11.57 10.30
N VAL A 28 -11.47 -10.37 10.66
CA VAL A 28 -10.32 -9.71 10.07
C VAL A 28 -9.30 -9.51 11.18
N GLY A 29 -8.31 -10.40 11.27
CA GLY A 29 -7.22 -10.30 12.23
C GLY A 29 -6.23 -9.16 11.92
N MET A 30 -6.73 -8.00 11.47
CA MET A 30 -5.94 -6.82 11.18
C MET A 30 -5.76 -5.98 12.45
N GLU A 31 -4.53 -5.56 12.66
CA GLU A 31 -4.17 -4.54 13.63
C GLU A 31 -3.70 -3.29 12.88
N PHE A 32 -4.02 -2.10 13.39
CA PHE A 32 -3.56 -0.86 12.77
C PHE A 32 -2.95 0.10 13.78
N GLU A 33 -1.97 0.86 13.29
CA GLU A 33 -1.24 1.88 14.01
C GLU A 33 -1.37 3.21 13.26
N LEU A 34 -1.39 4.31 14.01
CA LEU A 34 -1.45 5.65 13.44
C LEU A 34 -0.06 6.27 13.51
N ASP A 35 0.36 6.89 12.41
CA ASP A 35 1.45 7.86 12.46
C ASP A 35 0.89 9.20 12.97
N ASP A 36 1.44 9.73 14.07
CA ASP A 36 0.99 11.00 14.66
C ASP A 36 1.50 12.23 13.89
N GLU A 37 2.52 12.06 13.06
CA GLU A 37 3.21 13.10 12.30
C GLU A 37 2.74 13.17 10.85
N ALA A 38 2.44 12.03 10.22
CA ALA A 38 2.06 11.91 8.81
C ALA A 38 0.66 11.27 8.61
N PRO A 39 -0.04 11.56 7.49
CA PRO A 39 -1.34 10.95 7.18
C PRO A 39 -1.21 9.50 6.69
N ILE A 40 -0.54 8.67 7.51
CA ILE A 40 -0.18 7.27 7.23
C ILE A 40 -0.78 6.37 8.30
N PHE A 41 -1.22 5.19 7.89
CA PHE A 41 -1.67 4.10 8.74
C PHE A 41 -0.75 2.90 8.52
N GLY A 42 -0.19 2.34 9.59
CA GLY A 42 0.45 1.03 9.56
C GLY A 42 -0.61 -0.04 9.74
N VAL A 43 -0.56 -1.11 8.96
CA VAL A 43 -1.51 -2.22 9.01
C VAL A 43 -0.77 -3.54 9.02
N SER A 44 -1.03 -4.36 10.03
CA SER A 44 -0.49 -5.72 10.14
C SER A 44 -1.60 -6.72 9.81
N TYR A 45 -1.34 -7.63 8.88
CA TYR A 45 -2.24 -8.73 8.52
C TYR A 45 -1.45 -10.01 8.24
N GLY A 46 -1.69 -11.05 9.05
CA GLY A 46 -0.89 -12.28 8.99
C GLY A 46 0.57 -12.00 9.33
N SER A 47 1.48 -12.35 8.42
CA SER A 47 2.92 -12.02 8.48
C SER A 47 3.26 -10.68 7.82
N ALA A 48 2.35 -10.07 7.06
CA ALA A 48 2.65 -8.88 6.28
C ALA A 48 2.42 -7.58 7.07
N TYR A 49 3.25 -6.58 6.80
CA TYR A 49 3.07 -5.19 7.22
C TYR A 49 2.87 -4.31 5.99
N VAL A 50 1.85 -3.45 6.04
CA VAL A 50 1.45 -2.57 4.95
C VAL A 50 1.29 -1.15 5.47
N GLU A 51 1.78 -0.19 4.71
CA GLU A 51 1.51 1.23 4.93
C GLU A 51 0.39 1.68 3.99
N LEU A 52 -0.60 2.37 4.57
CA LEU A 52 -1.65 3.08 3.84
C LEU A 52 -1.43 4.59 4.04
N GLU A 53 -0.94 5.26 3.00
CA GLU A 53 -0.78 6.72 2.97
C GLU A 53 -2.00 7.39 2.33
N VAL A 54 -2.43 8.51 2.91
CA VAL A 54 -3.43 9.42 2.33
C VAL A 54 -2.72 10.66 1.78
N ALA A 55 -2.37 10.64 0.49
CA ALA A 55 -1.66 11.71 -0.20
C ALA A 55 -2.62 12.73 -0.85
N PRO A 56 -2.25 14.01 -0.97
CA PRO A 56 -3.05 14.99 -1.71
C PRO A 56 -2.93 14.74 -3.22
N PHE A 57 -4.01 14.96 -3.97
CA PHE A 57 -3.95 14.83 -5.43
C PHE A 57 -4.89 15.81 -6.12
N SER A 58 -4.47 16.29 -7.29
CA SER A 58 -5.32 17.04 -8.18
C SER A 58 -5.07 16.65 -9.63
N TRP A 59 -6.12 16.72 -10.45
CA TRP A 59 -6.03 16.54 -11.89
C TRP A 59 -6.84 17.62 -12.61
N GLU A 60 -6.50 17.86 -13.86
CA GLU A 60 -7.27 18.74 -14.74
C GLU A 60 -8.45 17.95 -15.33
N SER A 61 -9.68 18.46 -15.14
CA SER A 61 -10.88 17.85 -15.69
C SER A 61 -11.34 18.51 -16.99
N ASP A 62 -12.34 17.88 -17.63
CA ASP A 62 -12.90 18.38 -18.88
C ASP A 62 -13.38 19.83 -18.74
N GLY A 63 -12.72 20.75 -19.44
CA GLY A 63 -12.98 22.18 -19.35
C GLY A 63 -11.88 22.99 -18.64
N GLY A 64 -10.78 22.35 -18.22
CA GLY A 64 -9.59 23.01 -17.69
C GLY A 64 -9.72 23.45 -16.23
N ALA A 65 -10.69 22.88 -15.50
CA ALA A 65 -10.82 23.08 -14.06
C ALA A 65 -9.93 22.10 -13.31
N GLU A 66 -9.31 22.55 -12.22
CA GLU A 66 -8.56 21.66 -11.32
C GLU A 66 -9.53 20.98 -10.36
N GLU A 67 -9.60 19.65 -10.43
CA GLU A 67 -10.33 18.80 -9.49
C GLU A 67 -9.38 18.32 -8.40
N GLN A 68 -9.86 18.36 -7.15
CA GLN A 68 -9.09 17.95 -5.98
C GLN A 68 -9.63 16.64 -5.41
N ASP A 69 -8.71 15.74 -5.07
CA ASP A 69 -8.98 14.47 -4.41
C ASP A 69 -7.85 14.12 -3.43
N ALA A 70 -7.87 12.91 -2.91
CA ALA A 70 -6.75 12.27 -2.24
C ALA A 70 -6.41 10.94 -2.95
N LEU A 71 -5.18 10.47 -2.78
CA LEU A 71 -4.79 9.12 -3.15
C LEU A 71 -4.64 8.28 -1.91
N LEU A 72 -5.17 7.07 -1.97
CA LEU A 72 -4.90 5.99 -1.03
C LEU A 72 -3.77 5.16 -1.63
N ILE A 73 -2.57 5.29 -1.07
CA ILE A 73 -1.39 4.54 -1.50
C ILE A 73 -1.20 3.41 -0.51
N ILE A 74 -1.39 2.18 -0.96
CA ILE A 74 -1.25 0.97 -0.14
C ILE A 74 0.03 0.28 -0.58
N SER A 75 0.98 0.14 0.33
CA SER A 75 2.30 -0.40 0.02
C SER A 75 2.80 -1.40 1.05
N ALA A 76 3.38 -2.50 0.58
CA ALA A 76 3.98 -3.54 1.39
C ALA A 76 5.47 -3.65 1.04
N SER A 77 6.31 -3.63 2.07
CA SER A 77 7.70 -4.07 1.92
C SER A 77 7.74 -5.59 1.80
N VAL A 78 8.27 -6.09 0.68
CA VAL A 78 8.25 -7.52 0.35
C VAL A 78 9.55 -8.18 0.77
N VAL A 79 10.70 -7.66 0.32
CA VAL A 79 12.02 -8.19 0.67
C VAL A 79 13.02 -7.05 0.82
N ALA A 80 13.74 -7.07 1.93
CA ALA A 80 14.87 -6.19 2.19
C ALA A 80 16.21 -6.94 2.01
N GLY A 81 17.23 -6.23 1.49
CA GLY A 81 18.58 -6.78 1.34
C GLY A 81 18.74 -7.85 0.25
N ALA A 82 17.78 -7.97 -0.66
CA ALA A 82 17.91 -8.81 -1.85
C ALA A 82 18.99 -8.26 -2.79
N THR A 83 19.63 -9.14 -3.56
CA THR A 83 20.53 -8.71 -4.65
C THR A 83 19.69 -8.25 -5.85
N VAL A 84 19.52 -6.94 -6.02
CA VAL A 84 18.75 -6.36 -7.13
C VAL A 84 19.64 -6.18 -8.37
N ASP A 85 19.85 -7.27 -9.10
CA ASP A 85 20.55 -7.26 -10.39
C ASP A 85 19.59 -7.13 -11.59
N ALA A 86 20.13 -7.16 -12.81
CA ALA A 86 19.33 -7.06 -14.03
C ALA A 86 18.34 -8.22 -14.24
N GLU A 87 18.60 -9.39 -13.65
CA GLU A 87 17.67 -10.52 -13.68
C GLU A 87 16.52 -10.29 -12.71
N CYS A 88 16.82 -9.85 -11.48
CA CYS A 88 15.83 -9.47 -10.49
C CYS A 88 14.90 -8.37 -11.03
N ALA A 89 15.46 -7.27 -11.53
CA ALA A 89 14.68 -6.15 -12.08
C ALA A 89 13.79 -6.60 -13.25
N ARG A 90 14.31 -7.45 -14.14
CA ARG A 90 13.50 -8.01 -15.24
C ARG A 90 12.36 -8.87 -14.72
N PHE A 91 12.63 -9.71 -13.72
CA PHE A 91 11.61 -10.55 -13.10
C PHE A 91 10.49 -9.73 -12.47
N LEU A 92 10.82 -8.69 -11.69
CA LEU A 92 9.84 -7.81 -11.05
C LEU A 92 8.97 -7.10 -12.10
N LEU A 93 9.59 -6.56 -13.16
CA LEU A 93 8.86 -5.92 -14.25
C LEU A 93 7.96 -6.89 -15.03
N GLN A 94 8.39 -8.14 -15.23
CA GLN A 94 7.56 -9.16 -15.88
C GLN A 94 6.42 -9.62 -14.97
N LYS A 95 6.64 -9.73 -13.66
CA LYS A 95 5.57 -10.04 -12.71
C LYS A 95 4.51 -8.96 -12.73
N ASN A 96 4.87 -7.68 -12.81
CA ASN A 96 3.91 -6.57 -12.92
C ASN A 96 2.90 -6.71 -14.06
N GLU A 97 3.27 -7.36 -15.18
CA GLU A 97 2.34 -7.63 -16.29
C GLU A 97 1.26 -8.65 -15.90
N SER A 98 1.58 -9.57 -14.99
CA SER A 98 0.74 -10.70 -14.60
C SER A 98 -0.04 -10.50 -13.30
N LEU A 99 0.30 -9.47 -12.52
CA LEU A 99 -0.36 -9.19 -11.25
C LEU A 99 -1.79 -8.70 -11.49
N ALA A 100 -2.74 -9.23 -10.72
CA ALA A 100 -4.12 -8.75 -10.73
C ALA A 100 -4.24 -7.36 -10.08
N ILE A 101 -3.36 -7.07 -9.12
CA ILE A 101 -3.28 -5.78 -8.45
C ILE A 101 -1.86 -5.44 -8.07
N GLY A 102 -1.58 -4.13 -8.08
CA GLY A 102 -0.33 -3.57 -7.63
C GLY A 102 0.82 -3.76 -8.60
N ALA A 103 1.92 -3.09 -8.30
CA ALA A 103 3.15 -3.16 -9.05
C ALA A 103 4.35 -3.11 -8.11
N PHE A 104 5.39 -3.85 -8.48
CA PHE A 104 6.68 -3.77 -7.83
C PHE A 104 7.40 -2.47 -8.17
N SER A 105 8.04 -1.93 -7.15
CA SER A 105 8.95 -0.79 -7.18
C SER A 105 10.16 -1.06 -6.27
N LEU A 106 11.18 -0.21 -6.37
CA LEU A 106 12.32 -0.23 -5.47
C LEU A 106 12.26 0.99 -4.56
N GLY A 107 12.29 0.74 -3.26
CA GLY A 107 12.32 1.74 -2.20
C GLY A 107 13.74 2.20 -1.87
N VAL A 108 13.88 2.70 -0.64
CA VAL A 108 15.19 3.04 -0.08
C VAL A 108 16.02 1.77 0.09
N ASP A 109 17.33 1.86 -0.15
CA ASP A 109 18.28 0.74 -0.02
C ASP A 109 17.90 -0.51 -0.83
N ASP A 110 17.31 -0.30 -2.02
CA ASP A 110 16.87 -1.36 -2.95
C ASP A 110 15.83 -2.34 -2.34
N GLU A 111 15.07 -1.91 -1.34
CA GLU A 111 13.94 -2.68 -0.81
C GLU A 111 12.89 -2.91 -1.90
N ILE A 112 12.43 -4.15 -2.06
CA ILE A 112 11.39 -4.49 -3.02
C ILE A 112 10.04 -4.20 -2.39
N ILE A 113 9.32 -3.23 -2.97
CA ILE A 113 8.01 -2.77 -2.49
C ILE A 113 6.93 -3.14 -3.50
N LEU A 114 5.82 -3.71 -3.03
CA LEU A 114 4.60 -3.89 -3.82
C LEU A 114 3.59 -2.82 -3.41
N SER A 115 3.05 -2.05 -4.36
CA SER A 115 2.06 -1.03 -4.03
C SER A 115 0.93 -0.93 -5.05
N THR A 116 -0.22 -0.42 -4.59
CA THR A 116 -1.31 0.05 -5.44
C THR A 116 -1.74 1.45 -5.02
N THR A 117 -2.38 2.18 -5.92
CA THR A 117 -2.84 3.54 -5.66
C THR A 117 -4.27 3.69 -6.17
N ILE A 118 -5.14 4.19 -5.29
CA ILE A 118 -6.57 4.34 -5.55
C ILE A 118 -6.95 5.79 -5.27
N PRO A 119 -7.58 6.52 -6.20
CA PRO A 119 -8.14 7.81 -5.85
C PRO A 119 -9.27 7.61 -4.83
N PHE A 120 -9.25 8.38 -3.75
CA PHE A 120 -10.18 8.22 -2.63
C PHE A 120 -11.64 8.30 -3.06
N SER A 121 -11.95 9.13 -4.06
CA SER A 121 -13.30 9.22 -4.64
C SER A 121 -13.83 7.93 -5.29
N TYR A 122 -12.97 6.94 -5.57
CA TYR A 122 -13.31 5.65 -6.17
C TYR A 122 -13.30 4.48 -5.16
N CYS A 123 -13.07 4.74 -3.87
CA CYS A 123 -13.22 3.77 -2.80
C CYS A 123 -14.50 4.11 -2.04
N GLU A 124 -15.53 3.28 -2.15
CA GLU A 124 -16.88 3.63 -1.69
C GLU A 124 -17.05 3.39 -0.18
N ASP A 125 -16.43 2.32 0.35
CA ASP A 125 -16.61 1.89 1.73
C ASP A 125 -15.40 1.15 2.33
N SER A 126 -15.54 0.73 3.59
CA SER A 126 -14.52 0.00 4.34
C SER A 126 -14.25 -1.40 3.79
N GLU A 127 -15.25 -2.07 3.20
CA GLU A 127 -15.09 -3.43 2.66
C GLU A 127 -14.23 -3.41 1.40
N GLU A 128 -14.40 -2.41 0.56
CA GLU A 128 -13.51 -2.18 -0.58
C GLU A 128 -12.07 -1.88 -0.13
N LEU A 129 -11.89 -0.98 0.84
CA LEU A 129 -10.56 -0.67 1.36
C LEU A 129 -9.88 -1.91 1.95
N GLU A 130 -10.61 -2.70 2.76
CA GLU A 130 -10.13 -3.96 3.32
C GLU A 130 -9.68 -4.91 2.21
N THR A 131 -10.49 -5.07 1.16
CA THR A 131 -10.17 -5.93 0.02
C THR A 131 -8.83 -5.54 -0.60
N TYR A 132 -8.60 -4.24 -0.83
CA TYR A 132 -7.35 -3.76 -1.38
C TYR A 132 -6.14 -4.04 -0.47
N VAL A 133 -6.29 -3.83 0.83
CA VAL A 133 -5.24 -4.12 1.82
C VAL A 133 -4.91 -5.61 1.85
N VAL A 134 -5.93 -6.48 1.97
CA VAL A 134 -5.74 -7.94 1.99
C VAL A 134 -5.05 -8.42 0.71
N MET A 135 -5.49 -7.95 -0.46
CA MET A 135 -4.90 -8.39 -1.73
C MET A 135 -3.41 -8.01 -1.84
N ILE A 136 -3.01 -6.85 -1.32
CA ILE A 136 -1.59 -6.45 -1.29
C ILE A 136 -0.81 -7.32 -0.31
N CYS A 137 -1.33 -7.56 0.90
CA CYS A 137 -0.71 -8.45 1.89
C CYS A 137 -0.48 -9.86 1.33
N ASP A 138 -1.53 -10.48 0.81
CA ASP A 138 -1.48 -11.85 0.27
C ASP A 138 -0.53 -11.95 -0.93
N THR A 139 -0.53 -10.93 -1.80
CA THR A 139 0.37 -10.91 -2.96
C THR A 139 1.82 -10.78 -2.51
N ALA A 140 2.13 -9.92 -1.53
CA ALA A 140 3.47 -9.77 -0.97
C ALA A 140 3.97 -11.07 -0.33
N ASP A 141 3.18 -11.69 0.57
CA ASP A 141 3.55 -12.94 1.24
C ASP A 141 3.68 -14.10 0.24
N SER A 142 2.91 -14.13 -0.85
CA SER A 142 3.04 -15.18 -1.87
C SER A 142 4.33 -15.08 -2.70
N LEU A 143 4.93 -13.89 -2.79
CA LEU A 143 6.09 -13.61 -3.66
C LEU A 143 7.40 -13.46 -2.88
N ASP A 144 7.35 -13.19 -1.58
CA ASP A 144 8.54 -13.02 -0.73
C ASP A 144 9.47 -14.24 -0.79
N ASP A 145 8.92 -15.45 -0.68
CA ASP A 145 9.61 -16.72 -0.67
C ASP A 145 10.26 -17.00 -2.03
N GLU A 146 9.59 -16.64 -3.13
CA GLU A 146 10.15 -16.78 -4.48
C GLU A 146 11.36 -15.86 -4.65
N ILE A 147 11.22 -14.61 -4.20
CA ILE A 147 12.27 -13.59 -4.31
C ILE A 147 13.47 -13.97 -3.43
N ILE A 148 13.24 -14.31 -2.16
CA ILE A 148 14.30 -14.71 -1.21
C ILE A 148 15.05 -15.94 -1.72
N ARG A 149 14.34 -16.96 -2.23
CA ARG A 149 15.00 -18.17 -2.77
C ARG A 149 15.93 -17.87 -3.95
N ARG A 150 15.66 -16.83 -4.73
CA ARG A 150 16.42 -16.50 -5.96
C ARG A 150 17.49 -15.44 -5.73
N TRP A 151 17.21 -14.43 -4.92
CA TRP A 151 18.07 -13.25 -4.75
C TRP A 151 18.51 -12.99 -3.30
N GLY A 152 18.13 -13.85 -2.36
CA GLY A 152 18.43 -13.70 -0.94
C GLY A 152 17.64 -12.56 -0.30
N GLY A 153 18.17 -12.03 0.81
CA GLY A 153 17.47 -11.05 1.64
C GLY A 153 16.63 -11.72 2.72
N GLN A 154 15.78 -10.92 3.35
CA GLN A 154 14.86 -11.35 4.39
C GLN A 154 13.49 -10.71 4.17
N ARG A 155 12.44 -11.33 4.70
CA ARG A 155 11.11 -10.74 4.74
C ARG A 155 11.22 -9.42 5.51
N ALA A 156 10.61 -8.36 5.01
CA ALA A 156 10.71 -7.06 5.64
C ALA A 156 10.10 -7.04 7.06
N CYS A 157 9.14 -7.93 7.31
CA CYS A 157 8.48 -8.12 8.59
C CYS A 157 9.25 -8.97 9.62
N ASP A 158 10.33 -9.67 9.21
CA ASP A 158 11.13 -10.54 10.08
C ASP A 158 12.48 -9.86 10.41
N PRO A 159 12.61 -9.14 11.55
CA PRO A 159 13.87 -8.50 11.96
C PRO A 159 14.96 -9.47 12.41
#